data_AF-A0A1J6HWK6-F1
#
_entry.id   AF-A0A1J6HWK6-F1
#
_cell.length_a   1.000
_cell.length_b   1.000
_cell.length_c   1.000
_cell.angle_alpha   90.00
_cell.angle_beta   90.00
_cell.angle_gamma   90.00
#
_symmetry.space_group_name_H-M   'P 1'
#
loop_
_entity.id
_entity.type
_entity.pdbx_description
1 polymer ?
#
loop_
_entity_poly.entity_id
_entity_poly.type
_entity_poly.pdbx_seq_one_letter_code
_entity_poly.pdbx_strand_id
1 'polypeptide(L)'
;MQINAADFSCPFWFSPGAVSLIRKILDPNPDTRIKIKGIKRDSWFRKDYLPFRVKDDEQVNLDDVRAVFDDIEGELVSEKSVNSDSSPLEELVSKKSEYSEGGPLIMNAFEMITLSQGLNLAALFDRRQDYVKRQTRFVSRQPANIIISTIEAAAWSMDLKVTTHNYKIRLQGVRANKAGPFAVVLEVFLVAPSLYMVDVRKAAGETLEYHKFYKEFCQKIDNIILKPKEGMGNSSLARTMTC
;
A
#
# COMPACT_ATOMS: atom_id res chain seq x y z
N MET A 1 -14.24 -24.36 -13.16
CA MET A 1 -13.57 -23.34 -12.32
C MET A 1 -12.06 -23.50 -12.52
N GLN A 2 -11.38 -22.51 -13.10
CA GLN A 2 -9.95 -22.62 -13.50
C GLN A 2 -8.99 -22.95 -12.34
N ILE A 3 -9.38 -22.58 -11.12
CA ILE A 3 -8.59 -22.77 -9.89
C ILE A 3 -8.47 -24.25 -9.51
N ASN A 4 -9.57 -25.01 -9.58
CA ASN A 4 -9.58 -26.43 -9.17
C ASN A 4 -8.74 -27.32 -10.10
N ALA A 5 -8.54 -26.88 -11.34
CA ALA A 5 -7.75 -27.59 -12.34
C ALA A 5 -6.27 -27.16 -12.38
N ALA A 6 -5.87 -26.15 -11.58
CA ALA A 6 -4.59 -25.46 -11.71
C ALA A 6 -4.24 -25.10 -13.16
N ASP A 7 -5.23 -24.57 -13.89
CA ASP A 7 -5.03 -24.14 -15.28
C ASP A 7 -4.41 -22.74 -15.31
N PHE A 8 -3.10 -22.68 -15.56
CA PHE A 8 -2.35 -21.43 -15.66
C PHE A 8 -1.24 -21.52 -16.72
N SER A 9 -0.88 -20.37 -17.26
CA SER A 9 0.25 -20.21 -18.18
C SER A 9 1.35 -19.40 -17.53
N CYS A 10 2.60 -19.84 -17.69
CA CYS A 10 3.75 -19.04 -17.29
C CYS A 10 4.22 -18.16 -18.45
N PRO A 11 4.61 -16.90 -18.21
CA PRO A 11 5.17 -16.05 -19.25
C PRO A 11 6.45 -16.61 -19.89
N PHE A 12 6.73 -16.22 -21.13
CA PHE A 12 7.88 -16.74 -21.90
C PHE A 12 9.24 -16.39 -21.28
N TRP A 13 9.32 -15.33 -20.46
CA TRP A 13 10.55 -14.92 -19.78
C TRP A 13 10.84 -15.73 -18.51
N PHE A 14 9.98 -16.67 -18.12
CA PHE A 14 10.25 -17.55 -16.99
C PHE A 14 11.27 -18.60 -17.38
N SER A 15 12.32 -18.76 -16.57
CA SER A 15 13.26 -19.86 -16.77
C SER A 15 12.55 -21.21 -16.63
N PRO A 16 12.98 -22.26 -17.34
CA PRO A 16 12.37 -23.59 -17.25
C PRO A 16 12.31 -24.14 -15.81
N GLY A 17 13.34 -23.85 -14.99
CA GLY A 17 13.37 -24.23 -13.58
C GLY A 17 12.28 -23.55 -12.75
N ALA A 18 12.02 -22.25 -12.98
CA ALA A 18 10.96 -21.51 -12.32
C ALA A 18 9.59 -22.11 -12.64
N VAL A 19 9.34 -22.38 -13.94
CA VAL A 19 8.08 -22.97 -14.41
C VAL A 19 7.88 -24.36 -13.78
N SER A 20 8.92 -25.17 -13.72
CA SER A 20 8.87 -26.49 -13.07
C SER A 20 8.52 -26.38 -11.58
N LEU A 21 9.17 -25.48 -10.85
CA LEU A 21 8.89 -25.30 -9.42
C LEU A 21 7.47 -24.78 -9.17
N ILE A 22 7.01 -23.78 -9.94
CA ILE A 22 5.65 -23.22 -9.81
C ILE A 22 4.59 -24.30 -10.02
N ARG A 23 4.76 -25.18 -11.01
CA ARG A 23 3.84 -26.31 -11.24
C ARG A 23 3.77 -27.27 -10.06
N LYS A 24 4.89 -27.52 -9.38
CA LYS A 24 4.92 -28.37 -8.18
C LYS A 24 4.26 -27.68 -6.98
N ILE A 25 4.37 -26.35 -6.88
CA ILE A 25 3.74 -25.54 -5.81
C ILE A 25 2.23 -25.47 -6.00
N LEU A 26 1.77 -25.28 -7.23
CA LEU A 26 0.36 -25.13 -7.60
C LEU A 26 -0.30 -26.47 -7.99
N ASP A 27 0.20 -27.59 -7.48
CA ASP A 27 -0.42 -28.91 -7.69
C ASP A 27 -1.79 -28.96 -6.98
N PRO A 28 -2.91 -29.22 -7.69
CA PRO A 28 -4.23 -29.36 -7.08
C PRO A 28 -4.29 -30.40 -5.98
N ASN A 29 -3.51 -31.48 -6.11
CA ASN A 29 -3.52 -32.57 -5.14
C ASN A 29 -2.55 -32.26 -3.98
N PRO A 30 -3.04 -32.11 -2.73
CA PRO A 30 -2.21 -31.76 -1.59
C PRO A 30 -1.16 -32.83 -1.24
N ASP A 31 -1.40 -34.10 -1.58
CA ASP A 31 -0.48 -35.21 -1.25
C ASP A 31 0.75 -35.21 -2.17
N THR A 32 0.58 -34.81 -3.42
CA THR A 32 1.67 -34.71 -4.42
C THR A 32 2.30 -33.32 -4.49
N ARG A 33 1.62 -32.30 -3.95
CA ARG A 33 2.12 -30.93 -3.85
C ARG A 33 3.45 -30.87 -3.11
N ILE A 34 4.39 -30.11 -3.67
CA ILE A 34 5.72 -29.96 -3.07
C ILE A 34 5.62 -29.31 -1.68
N LYS A 35 6.19 -29.98 -0.68
CA LYS A 35 6.28 -29.45 0.68
C LYS A 35 7.45 -28.46 0.79
N ILE A 36 7.45 -27.63 1.83
CA ILE A 36 8.53 -26.63 2.06
C ILE A 36 9.93 -27.24 2.07
N LYS A 37 10.08 -28.46 2.63
CA LYS A 37 11.35 -29.21 2.62
C LYS A 37 11.81 -29.55 1.20
N GLY A 38 10.87 -29.81 0.29
CA GLY A 38 11.13 -30.04 -1.13
C GLY A 38 11.52 -28.76 -1.85
N ILE A 39 10.82 -27.65 -1.59
CA ILE A 39 11.13 -26.32 -2.18
C ILE A 39 12.57 -25.91 -1.82
N LYS A 40 12.96 -26.03 -0.54
CA LYS A 40 14.33 -25.74 -0.07
C LYS A 40 15.42 -26.61 -0.72
N ARG A 41 15.04 -27.73 -1.35
CA ARG A 41 15.96 -28.64 -2.06
C ARG A 41 15.93 -28.45 -3.58
N ASP A 42 14.95 -27.72 -4.11
CA ASP A 42 14.81 -27.51 -5.55
C ASP A 42 15.98 -26.67 -6.10
N SER A 43 16.50 -27.08 -7.25
CA SER A 43 17.69 -26.48 -7.84
C SER A 43 17.46 -25.04 -8.28
N TRP A 44 16.23 -24.70 -8.69
CA TRP A 44 15.89 -23.33 -9.04
C TRP A 44 15.81 -22.45 -7.79
N PHE A 45 15.20 -22.95 -6.71
CA PHE A 45 15.09 -22.21 -5.45
C PHE A 45 16.45 -21.96 -4.79
N ARG A 46 17.39 -22.89 -4.90
CA ARG A 46 18.74 -22.75 -4.30
C ARG A 46 19.65 -21.77 -5.03
N LYS A 47 19.33 -21.40 -6.26
CA LYS A 47 20.18 -20.52 -7.06
C LYS A 47 20.23 -19.14 -6.39
N ASP A 48 21.43 -18.75 -5.94
CA ASP A 48 21.69 -17.48 -5.24
C ASP A 48 20.88 -17.28 -3.95
N TYR A 49 20.32 -18.36 -3.38
CA TYR A 49 19.55 -18.29 -2.14
C TYR A 49 20.47 -18.22 -0.92
N LEU A 50 20.41 -17.10 -0.22
CA LEU A 50 21.03 -16.92 1.09
C LEU A 50 19.96 -17.14 2.18
N PRO A 51 19.98 -18.28 2.90
CA PRO A 51 19.06 -18.48 4.01
C PRO A 51 19.31 -17.40 5.07
N PHE A 52 18.30 -16.60 5.35
CA PHE A 52 18.31 -15.71 6.51
C PHE A 52 18.38 -16.59 7.76
N ARG A 53 19.54 -16.59 8.42
CA ARG A 53 19.70 -17.21 9.74
C ARG A 53 19.19 -16.19 10.76
N VAL A 54 17.95 -16.37 11.21
CA VAL A 54 17.51 -15.78 12.48
C VAL A 54 18.46 -16.34 13.54
N LYS A 55 19.13 -15.48 14.31
CA LYS A 55 19.83 -15.92 15.51
C LYS A 55 18.76 -16.45 16.46
N ASP A 56 18.88 -17.70 16.92
CA ASP A 56 17.92 -18.37 17.82
C ASP A 56 17.93 -17.78 19.25
N ASP A 57 17.93 -16.44 19.40
CA ASP A 57 18.02 -15.77 20.70
C ASP A 57 16.77 -14.97 21.09
N GLU A 58 15.67 -15.07 20.32
CA GLU A 58 14.38 -14.55 20.76
C GLU A 58 13.31 -15.62 20.56
N GLN A 59 13.00 -16.35 21.64
CA GLN A 59 11.71 -17.01 21.76
C GLN A 59 10.65 -15.91 21.65
N VAL A 60 10.08 -15.76 20.45
CA VAL A 60 9.01 -14.81 20.21
C VAL A 60 7.83 -15.27 21.06
N ASN A 61 7.48 -14.49 22.09
CA ASN A 61 6.36 -14.81 22.94
C ASN A 61 5.07 -14.70 22.10
N LEU A 62 4.39 -15.82 21.88
CA LEU A 62 3.17 -15.91 21.09
C LEU A 62 1.90 -15.82 21.97
N ASP A 63 2.03 -15.58 23.28
CA ASP A 63 0.91 -15.51 24.22
C ASP A 63 -0.10 -14.42 23.81
N ASP A 64 0.36 -13.28 23.29
CA ASP A 64 -0.51 -12.20 22.79
C ASP A 64 -1.33 -12.63 21.56
N VAL A 65 -0.76 -13.47 20.69
CA VAL A 65 -1.46 -14.00 19.51
C VAL A 65 -2.45 -15.07 19.95
N ARG A 66 -2.04 -15.93 20.89
CA ARG A 66 -2.88 -16.98 21.44
C ARG A 66 -4.11 -16.40 22.16
N ALA A 67 -3.94 -15.32 22.91
CA ALA A 67 -5.03 -14.61 23.59
C ALA A 67 -6.12 -14.07 22.65
N VAL A 68 -5.79 -13.76 21.39
CA VAL A 68 -6.77 -13.29 20.39
C VAL A 68 -7.56 -14.44 19.77
N PHE A 69 -6.95 -15.63 19.64
CA PHE A 69 -7.59 -16.80 19.03
C PHE A 69 -8.29 -17.71 20.04
N ASP A 70 -7.92 -17.67 21.32
CA ASP A 70 -8.57 -18.42 22.39
C ASP A 70 -10.01 -17.92 22.67
N ASP A 71 -10.34 -16.68 22.34
CA ASP A 71 -11.72 -16.14 22.40
C ASP A 71 -12.64 -16.69 21.29
N ILE A 72 -12.11 -17.51 20.37
CA ILE A 72 -12.88 -18.23 19.35
C ILE A 72 -12.82 -19.74 19.62
N GLU A 73 -13.16 -20.18 20.83
CA GLU A 73 -13.64 -21.55 21.02
C GLU A 73 -15.14 -21.64 20.75
N GLY A 74 -15.47 -21.60 19.45
CA GLY A 74 -16.57 -22.38 18.92
C GLY A 74 -16.03 -23.72 18.43
N GLU A 75 -15.86 -24.66 19.37
CA GLU A 75 -15.66 -26.10 19.16
C GLU A 75 -14.28 -26.56 18.64
N LEU A 76 -13.30 -26.76 19.55
CA LEU A 76 -12.72 -28.09 19.88
C LEU A 76 -11.42 -28.02 20.74
N VAL A 77 -11.55 -28.58 21.96
CA VAL A 77 -10.54 -29.18 22.89
C VAL A 77 -9.70 -28.28 23.82
N SER A 78 -10.34 -27.84 24.91
CA SER A 78 -9.95 -27.90 26.34
C SER A 78 -8.48 -28.15 26.71
N GLU A 79 -7.89 -27.21 27.46
CA GLU A 79 -7.10 -27.51 28.67
C GLU A 79 -7.04 -26.30 29.63
N LYS A 80 -6.99 -26.59 30.94
CA LYS A 80 -7.54 -25.76 32.04
C LYS A 80 -6.45 -25.35 33.03
N SER A 81 -6.41 -24.07 33.46
CA SER A 81 -6.14 -23.63 34.86
C SER A 81 -6.17 -22.09 35.02
N VAL A 82 -7.19 -21.51 35.67
CA VAL A 82 -7.25 -21.01 37.09
C VAL A 82 -6.35 -19.80 37.42
N ASN A 83 -7.01 -18.63 37.60
CA ASN A 83 -6.80 -17.47 38.52
C ASN A 83 -5.40 -16.81 38.59
N SER A 84 -5.19 -15.50 38.77
CA SER A 84 -5.99 -14.36 39.21
C SER A 84 -5.13 -13.07 39.07
N ASP A 85 -5.80 -11.96 38.75
CA ASP A 85 -5.56 -10.58 39.20
C ASP A 85 -4.24 -9.86 38.86
N SER A 86 -4.30 -9.00 37.84
CA SER A 86 -4.49 -7.54 37.96
C SER A 86 -3.88 -6.78 36.78
N SER A 87 -4.72 -5.94 36.16
CA SER A 87 -4.42 -5.07 35.01
C SER A 87 -3.32 -4.05 35.30
N PRO A 88 -2.47 -3.76 34.30
CA PRO A 88 -2.19 -2.37 33.92
C PRO A 88 -2.25 -2.20 32.40
N LEU A 89 -3.44 -2.42 31.83
CA LEU A 89 -3.72 -2.27 30.41
C LEU A 89 -3.97 -0.80 30.02
N GLU A 90 -3.04 0.10 30.33
CA GLU A 90 -3.03 1.47 29.78
C GLU A 90 -1.65 1.90 29.23
N GLU A 91 -0.59 1.10 29.44
CA GLU A 91 0.78 1.53 29.09
C GLU A 91 1.28 1.03 27.72
N LEU A 92 0.64 0.03 27.12
CA LEU A 92 1.18 -0.65 25.93
C LEU A 92 0.82 -0.01 24.57
N VAL A 93 0.02 1.07 24.56
CA VAL A 93 -0.27 1.83 23.31
C VAL A 93 0.89 2.78 22.94
N SER A 94 1.94 2.87 23.76
CA SER A 94 3.06 3.79 23.57
C SER A 94 4.32 3.19 22.93
N LYS A 95 4.39 1.88 22.64
CA LYS A 95 5.52 1.30 21.90
C LYS A 95 5.33 1.39 20.39
N LYS A 96 5.05 2.61 19.93
CA LYS A 96 5.19 2.99 18.52
C LYS A 96 6.69 2.99 18.22
N SER A 97 7.06 2.18 17.24
CA SER A 97 8.41 2.03 16.67
C SER A 97 9.33 3.25 16.82
N GLU A 98 10.59 2.99 17.13
CA GLU A 98 11.73 3.93 17.25
C GLU A 98 12.09 4.69 15.94
N TYR A 99 11.11 4.98 15.08
CA TYR A 99 11.21 5.82 13.88
C TYR A 99 10.14 6.93 13.82
N SER A 100 9.30 7.11 14.85
CA SER A 100 8.19 8.06 14.83
C SER A 100 8.30 9.16 15.88
N GLU A 101 9.27 10.07 15.68
CA GLU A 101 9.13 11.42 16.22
C GLU A 101 9.47 12.42 15.11
N GLY A 102 8.50 12.65 14.22
CA GLY A 102 8.52 13.78 13.28
C GLY A 102 8.55 13.49 11.79
N GLY A 103 8.48 12.23 11.32
CA GLY A 103 8.46 11.88 9.88
C GLY A 103 7.08 11.46 9.31
N PRO A 104 6.92 11.36 7.97
CA PRO A 104 5.71 10.80 7.35
C PRO A 104 5.44 9.37 7.79
N LEU A 105 4.18 8.93 7.70
CA LEU A 105 3.82 7.54 7.97
C LEU A 105 4.53 6.61 6.98
N ILE A 106 5.09 5.52 7.49
CA ILE A 106 5.66 4.45 6.67
C ILE A 106 4.50 3.65 6.09
N MET A 107 4.52 3.40 4.79
CA MET A 107 3.55 2.57 4.10
C MET A 107 4.25 1.38 3.46
N ASN A 108 3.95 0.19 3.97
CA ASN A 108 4.52 -1.04 3.46
C ASN A 108 3.84 -1.50 2.16
N ALA A 109 4.38 -2.53 1.52
CA ALA A 109 3.86 -3.04 0.26
C ALA A 109 2.43 -3.60 0.37
N PHE A 110 2.08 -4.26 1.48
CA PHE A 110 0.72 -4.78 1.70
C PHE A 110 -0.28 -3.63 1.83
N GLU A 111 0.03 -2.59 2.60
CA GLU A 111 -0.78 -1.38 2.74
C GLU A 111 -0.96 -0.68 1.39
N MET A 112 0.12 -0.56 0.60
CA MET A 112 0.06 0.05 -0.72
C MET A 112 -0.86 -0.71 -1.69
N ILE A 113 -0.89 -2.05 -1.61
CA ILE A 113 -1.78 -2.90 -2.41
C ILE A 113 -3.25 -2.61 -2.08
N THR A 114 -3.59 -2.34 -0.80
CA THR A 114 -4.97 -2.04 -0.40
C THR A 114 -5.55 -0.79 -1.08
N LEU A 115 -4.68 0.10 -1.56
CA LEU A 115 -5.08 1.31 -2.29
C LEU A 115 -5.47 1.04 -3.75
N SER A 116 -5.35 -0.20 -4.23
CA SER A 116 -5.81 -0.60 -5.55
C SER A 116 -7.33 -0.47 -5.65
N GLN A 117 -7.81 0.13 -6.74
CA GLN A 117 -9.25 0.25 -6.99
C GLN A 117 -9.96 -1.11 -7.05
N GLY A 118 -9.26 -2.17 -7.48
CA GLY A 118 -9.82 -3.53 -7.55
C GLY A 118 -10.11 -4.18 -6.19
N LEU A 119 -9.53 -3.67 -5.11
CA LEU A 119 -9.81 -4.13 -3.75
C LEU A 119 -10.81 -3.21 -3.02
N ASN A 120 -11.14 -2.06 -3.60
CA ASN A 120 -12.05 -1.09 -3.01
C ASN A 120 -13.49 -1.30 -3.51
N LEU A 121 -14.32 -1.95 -2.70
CA LEU A 121 -15.71 -2.26 -3.03
C LEU A 121 -16.66 -1.06 -2.90
N ALA A 122 -16.21 0.11 -2.42
CA ALA A 122 -17.07 1.28 -2.25
C ALA A 122 -17.76 1.70 -3.56
N ALA A 123 -17.10 1.47 -4.69
CA ALA A 123 -17.64 1.76 -6.02
C ALA A 123 -18.91 0.94 -6.35
N LEU A 124 -19.08 -0.26 -5.78
CA LEU A 124 -20.29 -1.08 -6.00
C LEU A 124 -21.56 -0.46 -5.41
N PHE A 125 -21.41 0.46 -4.45
CA PHE A 125 -22.51 1.11 -3.76
C PHE A 125 -22.79 2.54 -4.30
N ASP A 126 -21.99 3.03 -5.25
CA ASP A 126 -22.12 4.39 -5.75
C ASP A 126 -23.12 4.45 -6.91
N ARG A 127 -24.28 5.07 -6.67
CA ARG A 127 -25.39 5.14 -7.64
C ARG A 127 -25.16 6.12 -8.80
N ARG A 128 -24.06 6.89 -8.79
CA ARG A 128 -23.80 8.03 -9.70
C ARG A 128 -22.38 8.02 -10.30
N GLN A 129 -21.92 6.87 -10.79
CA GLN A 129 -20.54 6.73 -11.28
C GLN A 129 -20.44 6.83 -12.80
N ASP A 130 -20.72 8.01 -13.36
CA ASP A 130 -20.65 8.27 -14.82
C ASP A 130 -19.21 8.60 -15.30
N TYR A 131 -18.21 8.60 -14.42
CA TYR A 131 -16.84 9.05 -14.74
C TYR A 131 -15.75 8.06 -14.35
N VAL A 132 -14.78 7.87 -15.25
CA VAL A 132 -13.59 7.03 -15.02
C VAL A 132 -12.71 7.65 -13.94
N LYS A 133 -12.55 6.93 -12.81
CA LYS A 133 -11.72 7.36 -11.68
C LYS A 133 -10.23 7.30 -12.05
N ARG A 134 -9.64 8.44 -12.39
CA ARG A 134 -8.19 8.55 -12.64
C ARG A 134 -7.40 8.31 -11.35
N GLN A 135 -6.27 7.62 -11.44
CA GLN A 135 -5.32 7.55 -10.33
C GLN A 135 -4.79 8.96 -10.04
N THR A 136 -4.89 9.40 -8.79
CA THR A 136 -4.48 10.75 -8.36
C THR A 136 -3.41 10.64 -7.29
N ARG A 137 -2.26 10.13 -7.71
CA ARG A 137 -1.11 9.83 -6.86
C ARG A 137 0.16 10.03 -7.66
N PHE A 138 1.19 10.53 -6.99
CA PHE A 138 2.53 10.64 -7.56
C PHE A 138 3.57 10.19 -6.55
N VAL A 139 4.78 9.96 -7.04
CA VAL A 139 5.94 9.58 -6.23
C VAL A 139 7.03 10.64 -6.33
N SER A 140 7.81 10.81 -5.27
CA SER A 140 8.92 11.76 -5.21
C SER A 140 10.10 11.17 -4.45
N ARG A 141 11.31 11.62 -4.81
CA ARG A 141 12.55 11.35 -4.04
C ARG A 141 12.99 12.55 -3.21
N GLN A 142 12.26 13.66 -3.28
CA GLN A 142 12.56 14.83 -2.47
C GLN A 142 12.25 14.55 -1.00
N PRO A 143 13.00 15.14 -0.05
CA PRO A 143 12.68 15.06 1.37
C PRO A 143 11.25 15.55 1.67
N ALA A 144 10.61 14.97 2.68
CA ALA A 144 9.20 15.23 2.97
C ALA A 144 8.90 16.72 3.24
N ASN A 145 9.78 17.44 3.92
CA ASN A 145 9.65 18.89 4.14
C ASN A 145 9.65 19.70 2.83
N ILE A 146 10.44 19.29 1.84
CA ILE A 146 10.47 19.91 0.51
C ILE A 146 9.19 19.61 -0.25
N ILE A 147 8.67 18.37 -0.15
CA ILE A 147 7.38 18.00 -0.74
C ILE A 147 6.27 18.88 -0.16
N ILE A 148 6.14 18.95 1.17
CA ILE A 148 5.10 19.73 1.85
C ILE A 148 5.18 21.21 1.45
N SER A 149 6.34 21.84 1.57
CA SER A 149 6.51 23.26 1.25
C SER A 149 6.23 23.58 -0.24
N THR A 150 6.61 22.68 -1.15
CA THR A 150 6.29 22.83 -2.58
C THR A 150 4.78 22.75 -2.84
N ILE A 151 4.08 21.83 -2.16
CA ILE A 151 2.62 21.71 -2.24
C ILE A 151 1.94 22.97 -1.69
N GLU A 152 2.40 23.50 -0.56
CA GLU A 152 1.87 24.72 0.04
C GLU A 152 2.04 25.93 -0.88
N ALA A 153 3.23 26.12 -1.44
CA ALA A 153 3.52 27.18 -2.41
C ALA A 153 2.64 27.08 -3.66
N ALA A 154 2.47 25.87 -4.21
CA ALA A 154 1.59 25.63 -5.34
C ALA A 154 0.13 25.97 -4.99
N ALA A 155 -0.34 25.56 -3.81
CA ALA A 155 -1.71 25.84 -3.35
C ALA A 155 -1.98 27.34 -3.15
N TRP A 156 -1.03 28.10 -2.60
CA TRP A 156 -1.18 29.56 -2.49
C TRP A 156 -1.26 30.24 -3.85
N SER A 157 -0.50 29.76 -4.84
CA SER A 157 -0.59 30.27 -6.22
C SER A 157 -1.91 29.92 -6.94
N MET A 158 -2.76 29.11 -6.32
CA MET A 158 -4.07 28.68 -6.81
C MET A 158 -5.21 29.27 -5.96
N ASP A 159 -4.92 30.25 -5.10
CA ASP A 159 -5.88 30.86 -4.17
C ASP A 159 -6.62 29.84 -3.30
N LEU A 160 -5.89 28.84 -2.80
CA LEU A 160 -6.41 27.81 -1.89
C LEU A 160 -5.97 28.06 -0.45
N LYS A 161 -6.90 27.86 0.48
CA LYS A 161 -6.60 27.82 1.91
C LYS A 161 -5.91 26.48 2.23
N VAL A 162 -4.79 26.55 2.92
CA VAL A 162 -3.98 25.38 3.28
C VAL A 162 -4.02 25.15 4.79
N THR A 163 -4.21 23.91 5.19
CA THR A 163 -4.03 23.46 6.58
C THR A 163 -3.22 22.18 6.58
N THR A 164 -2.06 22.19 7.23
CA THR A 164 -1.12 21.08 7.26
C THR A 164 -0.98 20.55 8.68
N HIS A 165 -1.06 19.24 8.85
CA HIS A 165 -0.84 18.56 10.12
C HIS A 165 -0.32 17.15 9.88
N ASN A 166 0.77 16.76 10.53
CA ASN A 166 1.35 15.41 10.45
C ASN A 166 1.47 14.86 9.01
N TYR A 167 2.08 15.64 8.09
CA TYR A 167 2.25 15.26 6.67
C TYR A 167 0.95 15.01 5.89
N LYS A 168 -0.16 15.47 6.44
CA LYS A 168 -1.47 15.54 5.80
C LYS A 168 -1.83 16.99 5.55
N ILE A 169 -2.09 17.31 4.30
CA ILE A 169 -2.42 18.66 3.84
C ILE A 169 -3.87 18.66 3.41
N ARG A 170 -4.66 19.62 3.89
CA ARG A 170 -6.01 19.86 3.41
C ARG A 170 -6.04 21.21 2.70
N LEU A 171 -6.47 21.17 1.44
CA LEU A 171 -6.64 22.32 0.57
C LEU A 171 -8.14 22.62 0.43
N GLN A 172 -8.53 23.88 0.60
CA GLN A 172 -9.92 24.32 0.50
C GLN A 172 -10.03 25.52 -0.43
N GLY A 173 -11.05 25.52 -1.30
CA GLY A 173 -11.37 26.69 -2.11
C GLY A 173 -11.74 27.88 -1.22
N VAL A 174 -11.16 29.05 -1.49
CA VAL A 174 -11.39 30.27 -0.68
C VAL A 174 -12.78 30.87 -0.91
N ARG A 175 -13.42 30.56 -2.04
CA ARG A 175 -14.78 31.02 -2.37
C ARG A 175 -15.69 29.82 -2.66
N ALA A 176 -16.89 29.84 -2.10
CA ALA A 176 -17.95 28.94 -2.54
C ALA A 176 -18.31 29.30 -3.99
N ASN A 177 -18.07 28.37 -4.92
CA ASN A 177 -18.56 28.50 -6.28
C ASN A 177 -20.03 28.04 -6.34
N LYS A 178 -20.69 28.20 -7.50
CA LYS A 178 -22.07 27.72 -7.70
C LYS A 178 -22.22 26.18 -7.57
N ALA A 179 -21.11 25.44 -7.58
CA ALA A 179 -21.04 23.97 -7.47
C ALA A 179 -20.77 23.47 -6.03
N GLY A 180 -20.67 24.37 -5.05
CA GLY A 180 -20.50 24.03 -3.63
C GLY A 180 -19.05 24.10 -3.13
N PRO A 181 -18.79 23.63 -1.89
CA PRO A 181 -17.45 23.70 -1.30
C PRO A 181 -16.49 22.69 -1.95
N PHE A 182 -15.38 23.18 -2.48
CA PHE A 182 -14.28 22.36 -3.01
C PHE A 182 -13.23 22.09 -1.93
N ALA A 183 -12.90 20.81 -1.70
CA ALA A 183 -11.86 20.42 -0.75
C ALA A 183 -11.09 19.17 -1.18
N VAL A 184 -9.77 19.21 -1.02
CA VAL A 184 -8.83 18.12 -1.35
C VAL A 184 -7.94 17.82 -0.15
N VAL A 185 -7.60 16.56 0.04
CA VAL A 185 -6.65 16.11 1.07
C VAL A 185 -5.49 15.39 0.39
N LEU A 186 -4.28 15.81 0.72
CA LEU A 186 -3.04 15.16 0.33
C LEU A 186 -2.43 14.50 1.57
N GLU A 187 -1.86 13.32 1.41
CA GLU A 187 -1.17 12.61 2.47
C GLU A 187 0.14 12.04 1.94
N VAL A 188 1.24 12.31 2.64
CA VAL A 188 2.58 11.86 2.26
C VAL A 188 2.94 10.60 3.05
N PHE A 189 3.39 9.58 2.34
CA PHE A 189 3.82 8.30 2.91
C PHE A 189 5.25 7.97 2.49
N LEU A 190 6.04 7.41 3.40
CA LEU A 190 7.34 6.81 3.08
C LEU A 190 7.12 5.37 2.62
N VAL A 191 7.38 5.06 1.35
CA VAL A 191 7.14 3.72 0.78
C VAL A 191 8.41 2.88 0.62
N ALA A 192 9.58 3.54 0.56
CA ALA A 192 10.89 2.92 0.56
C ALA A 192 11.93 3.96 1.02
N PRO A 193 13.19 3.59 1.34
CA PRO A 193 14.22 4.56 1.68
C PRO A 193 14.33 5.67 0.61
N SER A 194 14.15 6.92 1.04
CA SER A 194 14.16 8.11 0.17
C SER A 194 13.14 8.08 -0.98
N LEU A 195 12.04 7.35 -0.83
CA LEU A 195 10.94 7.32 -1.79
C LEU A 195 9.62 7.58 -1.07
N TYR A 196 8.97 8.67 -1.46
CA TYR A 196 7.71 9.11 -0.90
C TYR A 196 6.61 8.98 -1.94
N MET A 197 5.43 8.61 -1.47
CA MET A 197 4.20 8.56 -2.24
C MET A 197 3.26 9.64 -1.70
N VAL A 198 2.68 10.44 -2.58
CA VAL A 198 1.68 11.44 -2.22
C VAL A 198 0.34 11.01 -2.78
N ASP A 199 -0.59 10.66 -1.89
CA ASP A 199 -1.95 10.30 -2.26
C ASP A 199 -2.84 11.54 -2.20
N VAL A 200 -3.52 11.85 -3.30
CA VAL A 200 -4.43 13.01 -3.40
C VAL A 200 -5.86 12.49 -3.45
N ARG A 201 -6.70 12.99 -2.54
CA ARG A 201 -8.09 12.52 -2.38
C ARG A 201 -9.05 13.70 -2.39
N LYS A 202 -10.12 13.58 -3.17
CA LYS A 202 -11.27 14.50 -3.14
C LYS A 202 -12.02 14.34 -1.81
N ALA A 203 -12.13 15.41 -1.03
CA ALA A 203 -12.90 15.44 0.21
C ALA A 203 -14.30 16.05 0.01
N ALA A 204 -14.42 17.06 -0.85
CA ALA A 204 -15.70 17.70 -1.22
C ALA A 204 -15.59 18.31 -2.63
N GLY A 205 -16.74 18.58 -3.27
CA GLY A 205 -16.82 19.18 -4.61
C GLY A 205 -17.03 18.18 -5.74
N GLU A 206 -17.19 18.71 -6.95
CA GLU A 206 -17.48 17.95 -8.17
C GLU A 206 -16.25 17.18 -8.66
N THR A 207 -16.47 15.99 -9.23
CA THR A 207 -15.38 15.12 -9.74
C THR A 207 -14.64 15.73 -10.93
N LEU A 208 -15.33 16.44 -11.83
CA LEU A 208 -14.70 17.12 -12.97
C LEU A 208 -13.80 18.27 -12.52
N GLU A 209 -14.28 19.08 -11.56
CA GLU A 209 -13.48 20.15 -10.95
C GLU A 209 -12.23 19.59 -10.26
N TYR A 210 -12.37 18.47 -9.53
CA TYR A 210 -11.26 17.76 -8.92
C TYR A 210 -10.19 17.31 -9.92
N HIS A 211 -10.60 16.73 -11.05
CA HIS A 211 -9.65 16.29 -12.08
C HIS A 211 -8.97 17.46 -12.78
N LYS A 212 -9.70 18.57 -13.01
CA LYS A 212 -9.12 19.81 -13.54
C LYS A 212 -8.08 20.37 -12.57
N PHE A 213 -8.41 20.45 -11.29
CA PHE A 213 -7.50 20.86 -10.22
C PHE A 213 -6.24 19.98 -10.20
N TYR A 214 -6.40 18.65 -10.18
CA TYR A 214 -5.26 17.74 -10.07
C TYR A 214 -4.27 17.91 -11.24
N LYS A 215 -4.80 18.07 -12.47
CA LYS A 215 -3.97 18.31 -13.66
C LYS A 215 -3.17 19.61 -13.54
N GLU A 216 -3.82 20.71 -13.17
CA GLU A 216 -3.17 22.02 -13.00
C GLU A 216 -2.16 22.00 -11.85
N PHE A 217 -2.53 21.35 -10.76
CA PHE A 217 -1.67 21.19 -9.58
C PHE A 217 -0.39 20.43 -9.94
N CYS A 218 -0.49 19.30 -10.64
CA CYS A 218 0.67 18.53 -11.08
C CYS A 218 1.62 19.33 -11.98
N GLN A 219 1.10 20.26 -12.80
CA GLN A 219 1.95 21.16 -13.60
C GLN A 219 2.77 22.12 -12.73
N LYS A 220 2.21 22.59 -11.62
CA LYS A 220 2.88 23.50 -10.67
C LYS A 220 3.95 22.81 -9.80
N ILE A 221 3.81 21.50 -9.57
CA ILE A 221 4.73 20.70 -8.75
C ILE A 221 5.57 19.71 -9.57
N ASP A 222 5.65 19.90 -10.89
CA ASP A 222 6.34 18.97 -11.81
C ASP A 222 7.80 18.71 -11.43
N ASN A 223 8.46 19.69 -10.81
CA ASN A 223 9.85 19.64 -10.35
C ASN A 223 10.09 18.59 -9.24
N ILE A 224 9.06 18.21 -8.47
CA ILE A 224 9.19 17.21 -7.41
C ILE A 224 8.62 15.84 -7.81
N ILE A 225 7.93 15.73 -8.94
CA ILE A 225 7.35 14.47 -9.43
C ILE A 225 8.46 13.63 -10.06
N LEU A 226 8.63 12.40 -9.54
CA LEU A 226 9.56 11.44 -10.13
C LEU A 226 9.03 10.95 -11.48
N LYS A 227 9.73 11.33 -12.55
CA LYS A 227 9.45 10.85 -13.91
C LYS A 227 10.17 9.53 -14.17
N PRO A 228 9.57 8.60 -14.92
CA PRO A 228 10.31 7.45 -15.45
C PRO A 228 11.48 7.96 -16.29
N LYS A 229 12.67 7.36 -16.13
CA LYS A 229 13.77 7.61 -17.08
C LYS A 229 13.36 7.00 -18.43
N GLU A 230 13.08 7.84 -19.42
CA GLU A 230 12.96 7.35 -20.80
C GLU A 230 14.34 6.88 -21.28
N GLY A 231 14.48 5.55 -21.47
CA GLY A 231 15.67 4.96 -22.07
C GLY A 231 15.89 3.50 -21.70
N MET A 232 15.20 2.58 -22.40
CA MET A 232 15.77 1.56 -23.32
C MET A 232 14.74 0.43 -23.59
N GLY A 233 14.17 0.40 -24.80
CA GLY A 233 13.70 -0.81 -25.51
C GLY A 233 12.50 -1.60 -24.98
N ASN A 234 11.27 -1.21 -25.35
CA ASN A 234 10.34 -2.00 -26.20
C ASN A 234 8.93 -1.40 -26.14
N SER A 235 8.43 -1.01 -27.31
CA SER A 235 7.12 -0.41 -27.52
C SER A 235 5.99 -1.45 -27.37
N SER A 236 5.53 -1.68 -26.15
CA SER A 236 4.16 -2.13 -25.87
C SER A 236 4.01 -2.23 -24.37
N LEU A 237 3.68 -1.11 -23.73
CA LEU A 237 3.03 -0.98 -22.40
C LEU A 237 3.12 0.49 -21.90
N ALA A 238 3.12 1.46 -22.81
CA ALA A 238 2.80 2.84 -22.46
C ALA A 238 1.29 2.95 -22.20
N ARG A 239 0.81 2.32 -21.11
CA ARG A 239 -0.45 2.71 -20.49
C ARG A 239 -0.16 3.95 -19.66
N THR A 240 -0.22 5.07 -20.37
CA THR A 240 -0.59 6.42 -19.93
C THR A 240 -0.62 6.63 -18.41
N MET A 241 0.54 6.88 -17.83
CA MET A 241 0.66 7.70 -16.61
C MET A 241 0.70 9.16 -17.09
N THR A 242 -0.46 9.74 -17.39
CA THR A 242 -0.60 11.18 -17.56
C THR A 242 -1.33 11.73 -16.35
N CYS A 243 -0.66 12.64 -15.65
CA CYS A 243 -1.30 13.62 -14.76
C CYS A 243 -2.31 14.48 -15.54
#